data_AF-A0A6I5PAH7-F1
#
_entry.id   AF-A0A6I5PAH7-F1
#
_cell.length_a   1.000
_cell.length_b   1.000
_cell.length_c   1.000
_cell.angle_alpha   90.00
_cell.angle_beta   90.00
_cell.angle_gamma   90.00
#
_symmetry.space_group_name_H-M   'P 1'
#
loop_
_entity.id
_entity.type
_entity.pdbx_description
1 polymer ?
#
loop_
_entity_poly.entity_id
_entity_poly.type
_entity_poly.pdbx_seq_one_letter_code
_entity_poly.pdbx_strand_id
1 'polypeptide(L)'
;MYTTSNNLENLELYLEHDSGYVGWVLTPGDIEEAGMAKLVFHGDSADAESEVLEGCSYISVDTNYCLNLSPGQQKLYEILVSLQEGAVFTVTTVGKLAKAMGLETPLAAGKRLEHLQTLGAISGFKP
;
A
#
# COMPACT_ATOMS: atom_id res chain seq x y z
N MET A 1 15.47 -2.42 22.23
CA MET A 1 16.21 -1.32 21.56
C MET A 1 15.89 -1.40 20.09
N TYR A 2 14.99 -0.54 19.60
CA TYR A 2 14.72 -0.42 18.16
C TYR A 2 15.08 1.00 17.75
N THR A 3 16.38 1.22 17.56
CA THR A 3 16.93 2.39 16.87
C THR A 3 17.42 1.92 15.51
N THR A 4 16.52 1.37 14.70
CA THR A 4 16.72 1.35 13.27
C THR A 4 16.23 2.71 12.79
N SER A 5 17.19 3.59 12.56
CA SER A 5 16.96 4.98 12.18
C SER A 5 16.03 5.08 10.97
N ASN A 6 15.01 5.91 11.10
CA ASN A 6 14.09 6.44 10.07
C ASN A 6 14.81 7.21 8.93
N ASN A 7 16.11 6.98 8.72
CA ASN A 7 16.99 7.84 7.92
C ASN A 7 17.23 7.27 6.51
N LEU A 8 17.07 5.96 6.29
CA LEU A 8 17.21 5.34 4.96
C LEU A 8 15.91 5.41 4.14
N GLU A 9 14.74 5.38 4.78
CA GLU A 9 13.42 5.49 4.12
C GLU A 9 13.05 6.93 3.73
N ASN A 10 13.74 7.93 4.30
CA ASN A 10 13.55 9.35 3.98
C ASN A 10 13.96 9.72 2.54
N LEU A 11 14.71 8.88 1.84
CA LEU A 11 15.23 9.18 0.51
C LEU A 11 14.15 9.16 -0.60
N GLU A 12 13.05 8.45 -0.41
CA GLU A 12 11.99 8.29 -1.42
C GLU A 12 10.60 8.73 -0.96
N LEU A 13 10.47 9.36 0.22
CA LEU A 13 9.18 9.90 0.70
C LEU A 13 8.52 10.85 -0.32
N TYR A 14 9.31 11.56 -1.12
CA TYR A 14 8.78 12.43 -2.16
C TYR A 14 8.03 11.66 -3.27
N LEU A 15 8.33 10.37 -3.47
CA LEU A 15 7.62 9.45 -4.37
C LEU A 15 6.29 8.93 -3.78
N GLU A 16 5.98 9.23 -2.53
CA GLU A 16 4.64 9.05 -1.97
C GLU A 16 3.66 10.14 -2.42
N HIS A 17 4.16 11.16 -3.12
CA HIS A 17 3.38 12.27 -3.63
C HIS A 17 3.35 12.25 -5.16
N ASP A 18 2.27 12.74 -5.75
CA ASP A 18 2.17 12.90 -7.20
C ASP A 18 3.32 13.76 -7.76
N SER A 19 3.80 14.72 -6.97
CA SER A 19 4.96 15.56 -7.30
C SER A 19 6.25 14.78 -7.54
N GLY A 20 6.41 13.59 -6.96
CA GLY A 20 7.60 12.76 -7.16
C GLY A 20 7.70 12.15 -8.55
N TYR A 21 6.61 12.17 -9.31
CA TYR A 21 6.53 11.64 -10.67
C TYR A 21 6.49 12.76 -11.72
N VAL A 22 6.59 14.02 -11.31
CA VAL A 22 6.68 15.15 -12.24
C VAL A 22 7.98 15.04 -13.04
N GLY A 23 7.86 15.00 -14.36
CA GLY A 23 8.99 14.84 -15.28
C GLY A 23 9.35 13.38 -15.61
N TRP A 24 8.67 12.41 -15.00
CA TRP A 24 8.73 11.03 -15.47
C TRP A 24 7.94 10.93 -16.78
N VAL A 25 8.50 10.26 -17.77
CA VAL A 25 7.79 9.96 -19.02
C VAL A 25 6.93 8.72 -18.78
N LEU A 26 5.85 8.89 -18.01
CA LEU A 26 4.85 7.85 -17.78
C LEU A 26 3.87 7.84 -18.94
N THR A 27 3.77 6.71 -19.62
CA THR A 27 2.70 6.51 -20.60
C THR A 27 1.38 6.27 -19.88
N PRO A 28 0.23 6.53 -20.54
CA PRO A 28 -1.07 6.13 -19.99
C PRO A 28 -1.16 4.64 -19.65
N GLY A 29 -0.42 3.78 -20.38
CA GLY A 29 -0.33 2.34 -20.11
C GLY A 29 0.35 2.04 -18.78
N ASP A 30 1.45 2.73 -18.45
CA ASP A 30 2.18 2.53 -17.18
C ASP A 30 1.30 2.89 -15.97
N ILE A 31 0.52 3.97 -16.09
CA ILE A 31 -0.43 4.42 -15.06
C ILE A 31 -1.57 3.42 -14.90
N GLU A 32 -2.10 2.90 -16.01
CA GLU A 32 -3.15 1.90 -15.99
C GLU A 32 -2.67 0.60 -15.36
N GLU A 33 -1.52 0.09 -15.77
CA GLU A 33 -0.92 -1.14 -15.23
C GLU A 33 -0.70 -1.04 -13.71
N ALA A 34 -0.05 0.04 -13.26
CA ALA A 34 0.14 0.31 -11.83
C ALA A 34 -1.21 0.39 -11.09
N GLY A 35 -2.25 0.92 -11.73
CA GLY A 35 -3.59 1.03 -11.17
C GLY A 35 -4.37 -0.30 -11.08
N MET A 36 -4.02 -1.29 -11.89
CA MET A 36 -4.71 -2.58 -12.00
C MET A 36 -4.19 -3.64 -11.02
N ALA A 37 -3.03 -3.41 -10.39
CA ALA A 37 -2.49 -4.28 -9.34
C ALA A 37 -3.56 -4.55 -8.26
N LYS A 38 -3.93 -5.84 -8.11
CA LYS A 38 -5.02 -6.29 -7.24
C LYS A 38 -4.51 -6.55 -5.84
N LEU A 39 -5.25 -6.03 -4.87
CA LEU A 39 -4.98 -6.20 -3.44
C LEU A 39 -6.14 -6.97 -2.82
N VAL A 40 -5.80 -8.05 -2.13
CA VAL A 40 -6.75 -8.97 -1.51
C VAL A 40 -6.53 -8.94 0.00
N PHE A 41 -7.59 -8.66 0.78
CA PHE A 41 -7.56 -8.62 2.23
C PHE A 41 -8.40 -9.76 2.79
N HIS A 42 -7.96 -10.34 3.90
CA HIS A 42 -8.67 -11.40 4.60
C HIS A 42 -8.87 -11.01 6.06
N GLY A 43 -10.12 -10.98 6.52
CA GLY A 43 -10.48 -10.34 7.77
C GLY A 43 -10.07 -11.09 9.04
N ASP A 44 -9.81 -12.40 8.99
CA ASP A 44 -9.54 -13.16 10.23
C ASP A 44 -8.95 -14.58 10.03
N SER A 45 -8.04 -14.81 9.08
CA SER A 45 -7.42 -16.14 8.96
C SER A 45 -5.90 -16.06 9.01
N ALA A 46 -5.36 -16.52 10.13
CA ALA A 46 -3.98 -16.98 10.25
C ALA A 46 -3.60 -18.06 9.20
N ASP A 47 -4.60 -18.61 8.49
CA ASP A 47 -4.47 -19.62 7.43
C ASP A 47 -4.78 -19.07 6.03
N ALA A 48 -4.37 -17.85 5.69
CA ALA A 48 -4.40 -17.38 4.30
C ALA A 48 -3.28 -18.04 3.44
N GLU A 49 -3.03 -19.35 3.62
CA GLU A 49 -2.03 -20.14 2.87
C GLU A 49 -2.49 -20.51 1.46
N SER A 50 -3.38 -19.74 0.86
CA SER A 50 -3.70 -19.97 -0.54
C SER A 50 -3.73 -18.65 -1.27
N GLU A 51 -2.58 -18.32 -1.84
CA GLU A 51 -2.52 -17.49 -3.05
C GLU A 51 -3.31 -18.22 -4.15
N VAL A 52 -4.65 -18.18 -4.07
CA VAL A 52 -5.55 -18.86 -5.01
C VAL A 52 -5.49 -18.19 -6.40
N LEU A 53 -5.18 -16.90 -6.44
CA LEU A 53 -5.15 -16.10 -7.64
C LEU A 53 -3.73 -15.61 -7.93
N GLU A 54 -3.16 -16.11 -9.02
CA GLU A 54 -1.90 -15.58 -9.56
C GLU A 54 -2.05 -14.09 -9.93
N GLY A 55 -0.97 -13.32 -9.74
CA GLY A 55 -0.95 -11.89 -10.06
C GLY A 55 -1.70 -10.98 -9.06
N CYS A 56 -1.96 -11.46 -7.84
CA CYS A 56 -2.56 -10.67 -6.76
C CYS A 56 -1.59 -10.50 -5.59
N SER A 57 -1.67 -9.35 -4.91
CA SER A 57 -1.04 -9.12 -3.60
C SER A 57 -2.05 -9.45 -2.50
N TYR A 58 -1.70 -10.39 -1.63
CA TYR A 58 -2.52 -10.76 -0.47
C TYR A 58 -2.04 -9.97 0.73
N ILE A 59 -2.76 -8.90 1.08
CA ILE A 59 -2.36 -7.93 2.09
C ILE A 59 -2.85 -8.38 3.46
N SER A 60 -1.92 -8.45 4.41
CA SER A 60 -2.21 -8.53 5.84
C SER A 60 -1.76 -7.25 6.52
N VAL A 61 -2.65 -6.65 7.30
CA VAL A 61 -2.46 -5.38 8.02
C VAL A 61 -2.29 -5.69 9.50
N ASP A 62 -1.23 -5.19 10.13
CA ASP A 62 -1.08 -5.21 11.58
C ASP A 62 -1.99 -4.14 12.19
N THR A 63 -3.17 -4.54 12.68
CA THR A 63 -4.16 -3.61 13.26
C THR A 63 -3.70 -2.98 14.57
N ASN A 64 -2.61 -3.46 15.18
CA ASN A 64 -2.03 -2.94 16.41
C ASN A 64 -0.73 -2.15 16.16
N TYR A 65 -0.43 -1.81 14.90
CA TYR A 65 0.77 -1.07 14.55
C TYR A 65 0.83 0.27 15.30
N CYS A 66 1.90 0.50 16.06
CA CYS A 66 2.00 1.59 17.03
C CYS A 66 3.16 2.57 16.78
N LEU A 67 3.82 2.50 15.63
CA LEU A 67 4.89 3.44 15.26
C LEU A 67 4.34 4.65 14.50
N ASN A 68 5.13 5.73 14.46
CA ASN A 68 4.74 6.98 13.81
C ASN A 68 4.73 6.84 12.29
N LEU A 69 3.57 7.11 11.68
CA LEU A 69 3.39 7.21 10.23
C LEU A 69 3.32 8.67 9.78
N SER A 70 3.77 8.96 8.55
CA SER A 70 3.49 10.25 7.91
C SER A 70 1.97 10.43 7.73
N PRO A 71 1.44 11.67 7.59
CA PRO A 71 0.00 11.87 7.37
C PRO A 71 -0.55 11.11 6.16
N GLY A 72 0.27 10.97 5.10
CA GLY A 72 -0.09 10.24 3.89
C GLY A 72 -0.12 8.71 4.08
N GLN A 73 0.82 8.19 4.87
CA GLN A 73 0.90 6.78 5.25
C GLN A 73 -0.21 6.41 6.25
N GLN A 74 -0.46 7.26 7.25
CA GLN A 74 -1.52 7.10 8.24
C GLN A 74 -2.89 6.97 7.56
N LYS A 75 -3.19 7.87 6.62
CA LYS A 75 -4.44 7.81 5.85
C LYS A 75 -4.60 6.51 5.07
N LEU A 76 -3.52 6.02 4.44
CA LEU A 76 -3.54 4.74 3.74
C LEU A 76 -3.77 3.59 4.72
N TYR A 77 -2.99 3.54 5.80
CA TYR A 77 -3.10 2.52 6.84
C TYR A 77 -4.53 2.41 7.39
N GLU A 78 -5.18 3.52 7.71
CA GLU A 78 -6.58 3.54 8.19
C GLU A 78 -7.57 2.96 7.16
N ILE A 79 -7.37 3.24 5.86
CA ILE A 79 -8.15 2.62 4.79
C ILE A 79 -7.90 1.11 4.76
N LEU A 80 -6.65 0.67 4.86
CA LEU A 80 -6.29 -0.75 4.82
C LEU A 80 -6.86 -1.53 6.01
N VAL A 81 -6.76 -0.98 7.22
CA VAL A 81 -7.40 -1.54 8.43
C VAL A 81 -8.91 -1.68 8.20
N SER A 82 -9.55 -0.63 7.70
CA SER A 82 -10.99 -0.65 7.40
C SER A 82 -11.37 -1.73 6.36
N LEU A 83 -10.52 -1.96 5.36
CA LEU A 83 -10.76 -2.98 4.33
C LEU A 83 -10.57 -4.41 4.86
N GLN A 84 -9.64 -4.61 5.81
CA GLN A 84 -9.41 -5.89 6.46
C GLN A 84 -10.51 -6.21 7.48
N GLU A 85 -10.87 -5.27 8.36
CA GLU A 85 -11.88 -5.49 9.40
C GLU A 85 -13.32 -5.45 8.86
N GLY A 86 -13.55 -4.73 7.77
CA GLY A 86 -14.90 -4.49 7.23
C GLY A 86 -15.55 -5.70 6.56
N ALA A 87 -14.79 -6.75 6.21
CA ALA A 87 -15.33 -7.94 5.58
C ALA A 87 -14.44 -9.17 5.76
N VAL A 88 -15.03 -10.36 5.61
CA VAL A 88 -14.29 -11.64 5.57
C VAL A 88 -13.29 -11.65 4.41
N PHE A 89 -13.64 -11.03 3.28
CA PHE A 89 -12.81 -10.95 2.09
C PHE A 89 -13.07 -9.65 1.34
N THR A 90 -12.00 -8.89 1.06
CA THR A 90 -12.09 -7.63 0.31
C THR A 90 -11.10 -7.63 -0.83
N VAL A 91 -11.54 -7.21 -2.02
CA VAL A 91 -10.67 -7.02 -3.19
C VAL A 91 -10.73 -5.57 -3.64
N THR A 92 -9.57 -4.94 -3.76
CA THR A 92 -9.42 -3.60 -4.32
C THR A 92 -8.26 -3.56 -5.30
N THR A 93 -7.99 -2.40 -5.88
CA THR A 93 -6.80 -2.17 -6.71
C THR A 93 -6.04 -0.96 -6.22
N VAL A 94 -4.75 -0.87 -6.54
CA VAL A 94 -3.91 0.29 -6.21
C VAL A 94 -4.53 1.58 -6.77
N GLY A 95 -5.11 1.55 -7.98
CA GLY A 95 -5.79 2.72 -8.55
C GLY A 95 -7.03 3.16 -7.78
N LYS A 96 -7.79 2.23 -7.17
CA LYS A 96 -8.91 2.58 -6.28
C LYS A 96 -8.42 3.20 -4.97
N LEU A 97 -7.31 2.70 -4.42
CA LEU A 97 -6.68 3.28 -3.24
C LEU A 97 -6.17 4.70 -3.53
N ALA A 98 -5.49 4.91 -4.66
CA ALA A 98 -5.02 6.22 -5.07
C ALA A 98 -6.16 7.25 -5.11
N LYS A 99 -7.30 6.88 -5.73
CA LYS A 99 -8.51 7.71 -5.74
C LYS A 99 -9.06 8.01 -4.35
N ALA A 100 -9.14 7.01 -3.47
CA ALA A 100 -9.59 7.20 -2.08
C ALA A 100 -8.66 8.13 -1.28
N MET A 101 -7.38 8.14 -1.64
CA MET A 101 -6.37 8.99 -1.03
C MET A 101 -6.32 10.40 -1.61
N GLY A 102 -6.91 10.62 -2.79
CA GLY A 102 -6.86 11.88 -3.53
C GLY A 102 -5.56 12.05 -4.32
N LEU A 103 -4.94 10.95 -4.74
CA LEU A 103 -3.74 10.92 -5.56
C LEU A 103 -4.10 10.84 -7.05
N GLU A 104 -3.35 11.56 -7.87
CA GLU A 104 -3.49 11.54 -9.33
C GLU A 104 -2.85 10.29 -9.95
N THR A 105 -1.72 9.83 -9.40
CA THR A 105 -1.02 8.64 -9.88
C THR A 105 -1.16 7.43 -8.93
N PRO A 106 -1.52 6.24 -9.46
CA PRO A 106 -1.46 4.99 -8.71
C PRO A 106 -0.05 4.65 -8.21
N LEU A 107 1.00 5.14 -8.85
CA LEU A 107 2.40 4.90 -8.44
C LEU A 107 2.68 5.48 -7.05
N ALA A 108 2.15 6.67 -6.75
CA ALA A 108 2.29 7.27 -5.42
C ALA A 108 1.61 6.42 -4.33
N ALA A 109 0.47 5.82 -4.64
CA ALA A 109 -0.20 4.89 -3.74
C ALA A 109 0.58 3.57 -3.58
N GLY A 110 1.09 3.03 -4.69
CA GLY A 110 1.97 1.86 -4.70
C GLY A 110 3.20 2.08 -3.83
N LYS A 111 3.85 3.23 -3.95
CA LYS A 111 5.05 3.53 -3.16
C LYS A 111 4.78 3.66 -1.67
N ARG A 112 3.61 4.21 -1.30
CA ARG A 112 3.16 4.21 0.11
C ARG A 112 2.90 2.79 0.64
N LEU A 113 2.40 1.87 -0.20
CA LEU A 113 2.26 0.46 0.19
C LEU A 113 3.63 -0.20 0.42
N GLU A 114 4.62 0.05 -0.45
CA GLU A 114 5.99 -0.44 -0.24
C GLU A 114 6.58 0.06 1.09
N HIS A 115 6.39 1.35 1.39
CA HIS A 115 6.89 1.93 2.64
C HIS A 115 6.17 1.38 3.87
N LEU A 116 4.84 1.26 3.84
CA LEU A 116 4.09 0.61 4.94
C LEU A 116 4.55 -0.85 5.14
N GLN A 117 4.88 -1.57 4.07
CA GLN A 117 5.41 -2.93 4.17
C GLN A 117 6.81 -2.94 4.78
N THR A 118 7.68 -2.02 4.38
CA THR A 118 9.05 -1.91 4.92
C THR A 118 9.04 -1.57 6.41
N LEU A 119 8.10 -0.71 6.81
CA LEU A 119 7.81 -0.35 8.20
C LEU A 119 7.21 -1.50 9.02
N GLY A 120 6.75 -2.58 8.38
CA GLY A 120 6.10 -3.71 9.04
C GLY A 120 4.65 -3.46 9.43
N ALA A 121 4.03 -2.37 8.96
CA ALA A 121 2.61 -2.09 9.20
C ALA A 121 1.70 -2.99 8.36
N ILE A 122 2.19 -3.46 7.21
CA ILE A 122 1.52 -4.44 6.35
C ILE A 122 2.51 -5.51 5.85
N SER A 123 1.99 -6.58 5.26
CA SER A 123 2.77 -7.60 4.55
C SER A 123 2.01 -8.15 3.33
N GLY A 124 2.74 -8.79 2.41
CA GLY A 124 2.21 -9.49 1.24
C GLY A 124 1.96 -8.60 0.00
N PHE A 125 2.41 -7.34 0.02
CA PHE A 125 2.42 -6.48 -1.16
C PHE A 125 3.54 -6.87 -2.12
N LYS A 126 3.17 -7.12 -3.38
CA LYS A 126 4.07 -7.43 -4.49
C LYS A 126 3.97 -6.25 -5.49
N PRO A 127 4.97 -5.35 -5.52
CA PRO A 127 4.98 -4.19 -6.40
C PRO A 127 5.05 -4.57 -7.88
#